data_AF-A0A1B8F3M4-F1
#
_entry.id   AF-A0A1B8F3M4-F1
#
_cell.length_a   1.000
_cell.length_b   1.000
_cell.length_c   1.000
_cell.angle_alpha   90.00
_cell.angle_beta   90.00
_cell.angle_gamma   90.00
#
_symmetry.space_group_name_H-M   'P 1'
#
loop_
_entity.id
_entity.type
_entity.pdbx_description
1 polymer ?
#
loop_
_entity_poly.entity_id
_entity_poly.type
_entity_poly.pdbx_seq_one_letter_code
_entity_poly.pdbx_strand_id
1 'polypeptide(L)'
;MKNLLFTLASLLALVPAALSQCFPDTNTFSPIPYAGPSQVQFTSCPSQADGPRIFPLNATTFDWWYFDAVSTDGSKAFTVIFFTSSAIGFSFDFFSTVDPLNVWVFASFGDGSPASVFPVPAVAGDWKGSGISFKGEPDLSSYVVNLNNPLIGLTGTFTLKSRGPGHYNCGPLGPGQDEQSLPNIGWVNVMPGADAVVDVEVLGKPLKFVGHGYHDKNWGDVPFISALKSWYWGHASVGGYDLVFFDMIDPSGANKVGGYALKDGNVVASTCTTGVKIRPIGTPYPPTIFTTVPKALTLNMTLDDGSHLDAVLTQTSTQINIGIYVRWVGTIEATIGGVTATGAALWEQFAVSAT
;
A
#
# COMPACT_ATOMS: atom_id res chain seq x y z
N MET A 1 14.02 -27.74 68.81
CA MET A 1 14.95 -28.16 67.73
C MET A 1 14.11 -28.97 66.73
N LYS A 2 13.86 -28.62 65.48
CA LYS A 2 14.44 -27.64 64.53
C LYS A 2 13.30 -27.13 63.63
N ASN A 3 13.44 -25.87 63.22
CA ASN A 3 12.65 -25.18 62.20
C ASN A 3 12.58 -25.97 60.89
N LEU A 4 11.46 -25.85 60.15
CA LEU A 4 11.50 -25.80 58.68
C LEU A 4 10.32 -24.95 58.19
N LEU A 5 10.61 -23.68 57.91
CA LEU A 5 9.75 -22.79 57.14
C LEU A 5 9.77 -23.24 55.68
N PHE A 6 8.62 -23.57 55.11
CA PHE A 6 8.46 -23.67 53.66
C PHE A 6 8.15 -22.26 53.12
N THR A 7 9.17 -21.57 52.63
CA THR A 7 9.00 -20.40 51.76
C THR A 7 8.63 -20.88 50.37
N LEU A 8 7.40 -20.59 49.93
CA LEU A 8 6.97 -20.72 48.54
C LEU A 8 7.79 -19.72 47.70
N ALA A 9 8.77 -20.20 46.96
CA ALA A 9 9.42 -19.41 45.91
C ALA A 9 8.47 -19.38 44.72
N SER A 10 7.79 -18.25 44.52
CA SER A 10 7.09 -17.94 43.28
C SER A 10 8.12 -17.85 42.15
N LEU A 11 8.23 -18.92 41.34
CA LEU A 11 8.81 -18.80 40.01
C LEU A 11 7.89 -17.86 39.22
N LEU A 12 8.26 -16.59 39.09
CA LEU A 12 7.85 -15.81 37.93
C LEU A 12 8.43 -16.53 36.72
N ALA A 13 7.59 -17.27 36.00
CA ALA A 13 7.90 -17.63 34.63
C ALA A 13 8.08 -16.30 33.88
N LEU A 14 9.33 -15.93 33.60
CA LEU A 14 9.60 -14.99 32.53
C LEU A 14 9.03 -15.63 31.27
N VAL A 15 7.82 -15.22 30.90
CA VAL A 15 7.36 -15.37 29.52
C VAL A 15 8.47 -14.73 28.69
N PRO A 16 9.11 -15.45 27.77
CA PRO A 16 10.05 -14.81 26.86
C PRO A 16 9.24 -13.72 26.19
N ALA A 17 9.59 -12.45 26.43
CA ALA A 17 9.19 -11.40 25.51
C ALA A 17 9.70 -11.91 24.16
N ALA A 18 8.78 -12.27 23.26
CA ALA A 18 9.13 -12.63 21.92
C ALA A 18 10.00 -11.47 21.42
N LEU A 19 11.31 -11.70 21.31
CA LEU A 19 12.20 -10.74 20.69
C LEU A 19 11.59 -10.55 19.30
N SER A 20 11.03 -9.36 19.04
CA SER A 20 10.49 -9.00 17.74
C SER A 20 11.55 -9.35 16.71
N GLN A 21 11.29 -10.35 15.87
CA GLN A 21 12.24 -10.79 14.88
C GLN A 21 12.32 -9.71 13.81
N CYS A 22 13.36 -8.86 13.89
CA CYS A 22 13.66 -7.89 12.86
C CYS A 22 14.39 -8.59 11.72
N PHE A 23 13.80 -8.57 10.53
CA PHE A 23 14.48 -8.98 9.31
C PHE A 23 15.65 -8.03 8.99
N PRO A 24 16.63 -8.44 8.16
CA PRO A 24 17.62 -7.51 7.64
C PRO A 24 17.00 -6.56 6.59
N ASP A 25 17.71 -5.45 6.30
CA ASP A 25 17.31 -4.46 5.29
C ASP A 25 17.10 -5.05 3.89
N THR A 26 17.85 -6.11 3.59
CA THR A 26 17.87 -6.75 2.27
C THR A 26 17.82 -8.25 2.43
N ASN A 27 16.92 -8.89 1.69
CA ASN A 27 16.83 -10.35 1.55
C ASN A 27 17.06 -10.73 0.09
N THR A 28 17.60 -11.93 -0.13
CA THR A 28 17.72 -12.53 -1.46
C THR A 28 16.74 -13.69 -1.56
N PHE A 29 15.79 -13.60 -2.48
CA PHE A 29 14.78 -14.63 -2.68
C PHE A 29 15.18 -15.64 -3.75
N SER A 30 14.81 -16.89 -3.51
CA SER A 30 14.84 -17.97 -4.50
C SER A 30 13.69 -17.77 -5.49
N PRO A 31 13.89 -18.01 -6.80
CA PRO A 31 12.80 -18.03 -7.78
C PRO A 31 11.89 -19.26 -7.60
N ILE A 32 12.26 -20.20 -6.74
CA ILE A 32 11.44 -21.36 -6.37
C ILE A 32 10.89 -21.12 -4.96
N PRO A 33 9.55 -21.12 -4.76
CA PRO A 33 8.96 -21.00 -3.43
C PRO A 33 9.47 -22.07 -2.47
N TYR A 34 9.74 -21.66 -1.24
CA TYR A 34 10.15 -22.56 -0.17
C TYR A 34 8.99 -23.48 0.24
N ALA A 35 9.29 -24.77 0.40
CA ALA A 35 8.29 -25.79 0.73
C ALA A 35 7.85 -25.76 2.21
N GLY A 36 8.61 -25.07 3.08
CA GLY A 36 8.31 -24.97 4.52
C GLY A 36 7.62 -23.66 4.91
N PRO A 37 7.46 -23.41 6.22
CA PRO A 37 6.87 -22.17 6.70
C PRO A 37 7.79 -20.97 6.44
N SER A 38 7.20 -19.85 6.03
CA SER A 38 7.85 -18.54 6.04
C SER A 38 7.83 -17.98 7.46
N GLN A 39 8.86 -17.22 7.84
CA GLN A 39 8.75 -16.31 8.97
C GLN A 39 8.13 -15.00 8.48
N VAL A 40 7.21 -14.44 9.26
CA VAL A 40 6.50 -13.20 8.93
C VAL A 40 6.54 -12.26 10.13
N GLN A 41 6.89 -10.99 9.89
CA GLN A 41 6.96 -9.96 10.92
C GLN A 41 5.72 -9.07 10.84
N PHE A 42 4.96 -8.97 11.93
CA PHE A 42 3.85 -8.02 12.08
C PHE A 42 4.07 -7.00 13.20
N THR A 43 5.25 -7.03 13.83
CA THR A 43 5.62 -6.05 14.86
C THR A 43 6.78 -5.22 14.34
N SER A 44 6.61 -3.90 14.36
CA SER A 44 7.60 -2.99 13.81
C SER A 44 8.93 -3.02 14.56
N CYS A 45 10.00 -2.75 13.80
CA CYS A 45 11.36 -2.65 14.31
C CYS A 45 11.79 -1.19 14.50
N PRO A 46 12.89 -0.92 15.22
CA PRO A 46 13.39 0.44 15.43
C PRO A 46 13.75 1.18 14.13
N SER A 47 14.03 0.44 13.06
CA SER A 47 14.37 0.93 11.72
C SER A 47 13.75 0.01 10.67
N GLN A 48 13.99 0.29 9.39
CA GLN A 48 13.64 -0.60 8.27
C GLN A 48 12.12 -0.76 8.10
N ALA A 49 11.40 0.36 8.18
CA ALA A 49 9.97 0.40 7.90
C ALA A 49 9.65 -0.19 6.52
N ASP A 50 10.51 0.07 5.54
CA ASP A 50 10.37 -0.42 4.16
C ASP A 50 11.11 -1.74 3.88
N GLY A 51 11.76 -2.33 4.89
CA GLY A 51 12.51 -3.58 4.73
C GLY A 51 11.58 -4.79 4.55
N PRO A 52 12.05 -5.90 3.93
CA PRO A 52 11.30 -7.15 3.79
C PRO A 52 10.65 -7.62 5.10
N ARG A 53 9.44 -8.18 5.03
CA ARG A 53 8.69 -8.67 6.20
C ARG A 53 8.53 -10.18 6.21
N ILE A 54 8.98 -10.84 5.15
CA ILE A 54 8.81 -12.28 4.93
C ILE A 54 10.14 -12.90 4.47
N PHE A 55 10.53 -14.00 5.11
CA PHE A 55 11.61 -14.86 4.62
C PHE A 55 11.59 -16.25 5.27
N PRO A 56 11.94 -17.34 4.55
CA PRO A 56 11.96 -17.42 3.08
C PRO A 56 10.54 -17.25 2.53
N LEU A 57 10.39 -16.98 1.23
CA LEU A 57 9.06 -16.87 0.62
C LEU A 57 8.49 -18.26 0.33
N ASN A 58 7.27 -18.54 0.81
CA ASN A 58 6.52 -19.75 0.52
C ASN A 58 5.32 -19.48 -0.40
N ALA A 59 4.56 -20.53 -0.72
CA ALA A 59 3.42 -20.41 -1.64
C ALA A 59 2.27 -19.53 -1.13
N THR A 60 2.04 -19.41 0.17
CA THR A 60 0.86 -18.70 0.71
C THR A 60 1.16 -17.29 1.15
N THR A 61 2.44 -16.95 1.34
CA THR A 61 2.87 -15.62 1.75
C THR A 61 3.05 -14.67 0.57
N PHE A 62 2.91 -13.38 0.85
CA PHE A 62 3.15 -12.31 -0.12
C PHE A 62 3.77 -11.10 0.56
N ASP A 63 4.59 -10.36 -0.17
CA ASP A 63 5.14 -9.07 0.25
C ASP A 63 5.28 -8.20 -1.02
N TRP A 64 4.80 -6.95 -1.01
CA TRP A 64 4.90 -6.04 -2.14
C TRP A 64 5.23 -4.60 -1.74
N TRP A 65 6.00 -3.93 -2.60
CA TRP A 65 6.31 -2.51 -2.53
C TRP A 65 5.60 -1.79 -3.65
N TYR A 66 4.83 -0.77 -3.30
CA TYR A 66 3.97 -0.07 -4.24
C TYR A 66 4.38 1.40 -4.29
N PHE A 67 4.59 1.89 -5.50
CA PHE A 67 4.95 3.28 -5.78
C PHE A 67 3.96 3.82 -6.81
N ASP A 68 3.40 4.99 -6.58
CA ASP A 68 2.65 5.68 -7.62
C ASP A 68 2.90 7.18 -7.65
N ALA A 69 2.48 7.77 -8.76
CA ALA A 69 2.29 9.20 -8.88
C ALA A 69 1.08 9.53 -9.75
N VAL A 70 0.38 10.61 -9.41
CA VAL A 70 -0.68 11.22 -10.19
C VAL A 70 -0.27 12.65 -10.56
N SER A 71 -0.46 13.07 -11.81
CA SER A 71 -0.16 14.44 -12.23
C SER A 71 -1.01 15.45 -11.47
N THR A 72 -0.52 16.67 -11.31
CA THR A 72 -1.23 17.74 -10.58
C THR A 72 -2.66 17.99 -11.06
N ASP A 73 -2.94 17.74 -12.35
CA ASP A 73 -4.26 17.89 -12.96
C ASP A 73 -5.13 16.61 -12.91
N GLY A 74 -4.65 15.52 -12.31
CA GLY A 74 -5.34 14.23 -12.22
C GLY A 74 -5.45 13.46 -13.55
N SER A 75 -4.83 13.94 -14.63
CA SER A 75 -4.99 13.35 -15.97
C SER A 75 -4.08 12.15 -16.25
N LYS A 76 -2.91 12.10 -15.61
CA LYS A 76 -1.88 11.08 -15.81
C LYS A 76 -1.57 10.39 -14.51
N ALA A 77 -1.18 9.12 -14.60
CA ALA A 77 -0.69 8.38 -13.47
C ALA A 77 0.35 7.35 -13.90
N PHE A 78 1.25 7.04 -12.98
CA PHE A 78 2.25 6.00 -13.15
C PHE A 78 2.32 5.20 -11.85
N THR A 79 2.22 3.87 -11.95
CA THR A 79 2.27 2.98 -10.77
C THR A 79 3.25 1.85 -11.05
N VAL A 80 4.12 1.54 -10.10
CA VAL A 80 5.07 0.43 -10.14
C VAL A 80 4.92 -0.40 -8.86
N ILE A 81 4.72 -1.70 -9.00
CA ILE A 81 4.58 -2.62 -7.87
C ILE A 81 5.63 -3.70 -7.99
N PHE A 82 6.45 -3.85 -6.97
CA PHE A 82 7.43 -4.91 -6.86
C PHE A 82 6.86 -6.01 -5.97
N PHE A 83 6.65 -7.19 -6.53
CA PHE A 83 6.13 -8.33 -5.81
C PHE A 83 7.23 -9.31 -5.42
N THR A 84 7.10 -9.80 -4.20
CA THR A 84 7.67 -11.05 -3.67
C THR A 84 6.49 -11.91 -3.23
N SER A 85 5.85 -12.60 -4.17
CA SER A 85 4.64 -13.37 -3.92
C SER A 85 4.49 -14.52 -4.90
N SER A 86 3.97 -15.65 -4.45
CA SER A 86 3.51 -16.67 -5.40
C SER A 86 2.12 -16.33 -5.94
N ALA A 87 1.72 -16.95 -7.04
CA ALA A 87 0.35 -16.87 -7.56
C ALA A 87 -0.74 -17.32 -6.55
N ILE A 88 -0.40 -18.15 -5.57
CA ILE A 88 -1.32 -18.52 -4.48
C ILE A 88 -1.36 -17.41 -3.42
N GLY A 89 -0.20 -16.84 -3.07
CA GLY A 89 -0.09 -15.79 -2.05
C GLY A 89 -0.80 -14.50 -2.47
N PHE A 90 -0.65 -14.10 -3.73
CA PHE A 90 -1.36 -12.96 -4.31
C PHE A 90 -1.98 -13.34 -5.66
N SER A 91 -3.26 -13.73 -5.63
CA SER A 91 -3.98 -14.37 -6.74
C SER A 91 -4.19 -13.51 -7.99
N PHE A 92 -3.75 -12.26 -7.98
CA PHE A 92 -3.75 -11.38 -9.15
C PHE A 92 -2.53 -11.55 -10.03
N ASP A 93 -1.56 -12.33 -9.59
CA ASP A 93 -0.42 -12.70 -10.39
C ASP A 93 -0.75 -13.80 -11.41
N PHE A 94 -1.64 -13.47 -12.36
CA PHE A 94 -2.11 -14.39 -13.40
C PHE A 94 -1.01 -14.82 -14.38
N PHE A 95 0.12 -14.13 -14.38
CA PHE A 95 1.20 -14.30 -15.35
C PHE A 95 2.45 -14.95 -14.75
N SER A 96 2.58 -15.01 -13.41
CA SER A 96 3.74 -15.58 -12.74
C SER A 96 3.44 -16.88 -11.98
N THR A 97 2.86 -17.86 -12.67
CA THR A 97 2.63 -19.20 -12.10
C THR A 97 3.91 -19.95 -11.68
N VAL A 98 5.09 -19.40 -11.99
CA VAL A 98 6.39 -20.04 -11.74
C VAL A 98 7.39 -19.15 -10.98
N ASP A 99 7.32 -17.81 -11.07
CA ASP A 99 8.33 -16.92 -10.48
C ASP A 99 7.73 -16.02 -9.37
N PRO A 100 8.19 -16.12 -8.12
CA PRO A 100 7.70 -15.27 -7.05
C PRO A 100 8.05 -13.79 -7.18
N LEU A 101 8.92 -13.43 -8.12
CA LEU A 101 9.43 -12.07 -8.29
C LEU A 101 8.92 -11.49 -9.60
N ASN A 102 8.13 -10.42 -9.49
CA ASN A 102 7.66 -9.70 -10.66
C ASN A 102 7.47 -8.22 -10.36
N VAL A 103 7.54 -7.41 -11.41
CA VAL A 103 7.28 -5.97 -11.35
C VAL A 103 6.10 -5.66 -12.24
N TRP A 104 5.09 -5.01 -11.69
CA TRP A 104 3.95 -4.56 -12.47
C TRP A 104 4.05 -3.07 -12.71
N VAL A 105 4.00 -2.66 -13.97
CA VAL A 105 4.04 -1.26 -14.38
C VAL A 105 2.71 -0.88 -15.00
N PHE A 106 2.15 0.23 -14.54
CA PHE A 106 0.90 0.80 -15.02
C PHE A 106 1.12 2.25 -15.45
N ALA A 107 0.54 2.62 -16.59
CA ALA A 107 0.64 3.97 -17.13
C ALA A 107 -0.71 4.48 -17.65
N SER A 108 -1.13 5.64 -17.16
CA SER A 108 -2.25 6.43 -17.67
C SER A 108 -1.71 7.68 -18.34
N PHE A 109 -1.90 7.82 -19.66
CA PHE A 109 -1.31 8.90 -20.46
C PHE A 109 -2.14 10.19 -20.52
N GLY A 110 -3.38 10.17 -20.06
CA GLY A 110 -4.27 11.33 -20.05
C GLY A 110 -4.79 11.79 -21.41
N ASP A 111 -4.57 11.00 -22.47
CA ASP A 111 -5.08 11.25 -23.83
C ASP A 111 -6.33 10.43 -24.17
N GLY A 112 -6.95 9.82 -23.16
CA GLY A 112 -8.12 8.94 -23.30
C GLY A 112 -7.79 7.50 -23.72
N SER A 113 -6.52 7.17 -23.98
CA SER A 113 -6.14 5.78 -24.21
C SER A 113 -6.36 4.94 -22.92
N PRO A 114 -6.74 3.66 -23.02
CA PRO A 114 -6.74 2.76 -21.88
C PRO A 114 -5.38 2.75 -21.18
N ALA A 115 -5.40 2.59 -19.86
CA ALA A 115 -4.16 2.43 -19.11
C ALA A 115 -3.40 1.21 -19.63
N SER A 116 -2.08 1.36 -19.73
CA SER A 116 -1.20 0.31 -20.18
C SER A 116 -0.73 -0.48 -18.96
N VAL A 117 -0.88 -1.80 -18.97
CA VAL A 117 -0.58 -2.71 -17.84
C VAL A 117 0.41 -3.76 -18.28
N PHE A 118 1.55 -3.88 -17.59
CA PHE A 118 2.60 -4.85 -17.94
C PHE A 118 3.14 -5.56 -16.71
N PRO A 119 2.94 -6.88 -16.60
CA PRO A 119 3.76 -7.70 -15.74
C PRO A 119 5.13 -7.89 -16.40
N VAL A 120 6.20 -7.57 -15.67
CA VAL A 120 7.59 -7.79 -16.08
C VAL A 120 8.20 -8.83 -15.14
N PRO A 121 8.47 -10.06 -15.63
CA PRO A 121 9.10 -11.09 -14.83
C PRO A 121 10.50 -10.65 -14.35
N ALA A 122 10.85 -10.98 -13.11
CA ALA A 122 12.15 -10.70 -12.52
C ALA A 122 12.91 -12.00 -12.23
N VAL A 123 13.86 -12.34 -13.10
CA VAL A 123 14.59 -13.64 -13.08
C VAL A 123 15.46 -13.88 -11.83
N ALA A 124 15.56 -12.94 -10.88
CA ALA A 124 16.38 -13.09 -9.66
C ALA A 124 15.96 -12.12 -8.54
N GLY A 125 16.26 -12.52 -7.28
CA GLY A 125 16.00 -11.88 -5.96
C GLY A 125 16.44 -10.43 -5.72
N ASP A 126 16.61 -9.65 -6.77
CA ASP A 126 16.97 -8.23 -6.76
C ASP A 126 16.22 -7.47 -7.88
N TRP A 127 15.17 -8.07 -8.43
CA TRP A 127 14.47 -7.71 -9.67
C TRP A 127 15.36 -7.41 -10.89
N LYS A 128 16.68 -7.61 -10.81
CA LYS A 128 17.68 -7.29 -11.85
C LYS A 128 17.34 -7.89 -13.21
N GLY A 129 16.75 -9.09 -13.23
CA GLY A 129 16.29 -9.73 -14.47
C GLY A 129 15.19 -8.96 -15.21
N SER A 130 14.41 -8.13 -14.50
CA SER A 130 13.38 -7.28 -15.10
C SER A 130 13.95 -5.99 -15.72
N GLY A 131 15.18 -5.60 -15.36
CA GLY A 131 15.74 -4.29 -15.67
C GLY A 131 15.12 -3.14 -14.85
N ILE A 132 14.26 -3.43 -13.86
CA ILE A 132 13.58 -2.45 -13.02
C ILE A 132 14.05 -2.62 -11.57
N SER A 133 14.29 -1.50 -10.89
CA SER A 133 14.75 -1.49 -9.49
C SER A 133 14.28 -0.22 -8.79
N PHE A 134 14.28 -0.22 -7.46
CA PHE A 134 14.11 1.00 -6.67
C PHE A 134 15.21 1.13 -5.63
N LYS A 135 15.46 2.36 -5.18
CA LYS A 135 16.37 2.68 -4.09
C LYS A 135 15.79 3.82 -3.26
N GLY A 136 15.65 3.59 -1.95
CA GLY A 136 15.32 4.62 -0.97
C GLY A 136 16.55 5.15 -0.23
N GLU A 137 16.50 6.38 0.23
CA GLU A 137 17.47 6.90 1.21
C GLU A 137 17.24 6.26 2.60
N PRO A 138 18.28 6.11 3.45
CA PRO A 138 18.14 5.46 4.77
C PRO A 138 17.13 6.13 5.71
N ASP A 139 16.88 7.42 5.52
CA ASP A 139 15.90 8.20 6.28
C ASP A 139 14.50 8.20 5.65
N LEU A 140 14.30 7.42 4.58
CA LEU A 140 13.06 7.28 3.82
C LEU A 140 12.59 8.61 3.19
N SER A 141 13.46 9.62 3.06
CA SER A 141 13.09 10.94 2.55
C SER A 141 12.93 11.01 1.04
N SER A 142 13.58 10.11 0.30
CA SER A 142 13.55 10.07 -1.16
C SER A 142 13.71 8.66 -1.71
N TYR A 143 13.05 8.41 -2.84
CA TYR A 143 13.15 7.16 -3.59
C TYR A 143 13.36 7.44 -5.07
N VAL A 144 14.10 6.53 -5.73
CA VAL A 144 14.25 6.50 -7.19
C VAL A 144 13.92 5.10 -7.68
N VAL A 145 12.92 5.00 -8.54
CA VAL A 145 12.60 3.82 -9.35
C VAL A 145 13.28 3.99 -10.71
N ASN A 146 14.16 3.06 -11.06
CA ASN A 146 14.88 3.05 -12.33
C ASN A 146 14.31 1.98 -13.24
N LEU A 147 13.95 2.36 -14.47
CA LEU A 147 13.51 1.45 -15.53
C LEU A 147 14.63 1.36 -16.59
N ASN A 148 15.12 0.15 -16.82
CA ASN A 148 16.17 -0.15 -17.80
C ASN A 148 15.87 -1.46 -18.54
N ASN A 149 14.75 -1.49 -19.25
CA ASN A 149 14.34 -2.61 -20.09
C ASN A 149 13.91 -2.12 -21.48
N PRO A 150 14.88 -1.76 -22.35
CA PRO A 150 14.59 -1.22 -23.68
C PRO A 150 13.93 -2.23 -24.63
N LEU A 151 14.08 -3.54 -24.37
CA LEU A 151 13.49 -4.60 -25.21
C LEU A 151 11.95 -4.52 -25.25
N ILE A 152 11.35 -4.05 -24.17
CA ILE A 152 9.89 -3.85 -24.06
C ILE A 152 9.52 -2.37 -23.95
N GLY A 153 10.44 -1.46 -24.27
CA GLY A 153 10.20 -0.02 -24.24
C GLY A 153 9.89 0.54 -22.85
N LEU A 154 10.52 -0.01 -21.80
CA LEU A 154 10.43 0.47 -20.42
C LEU A 154 11.77 1.08 -20.00
N THR A 155 11.89 2.40 -20.10
CA THR A 155 13.14 3.11 -19.74
C THR A 155 12.88 4.40 -18.98
N GLY A 156 13.86 4.89 -18.23
CA GLY A 156 13.79 6.19 -17.55
C GLY A 156 13.72 6.08 -16.03
N THR A 157 13.26 7.16 -15.39
CA THR A 157 13.29 7.32 -13.94
C THR A 157 11.99 7.87 -13.38
N PHE A 158 11.59 7.36 -12.23
CA PHE A 158 10.49 7.87 -11.42
C PHE A 158 11.03 8.17 -10.02
N THR A 159 10.96 9.43 -9.59
CA THR A 159 11.51 9.87 -8.30
C THR A 159 10.43 10.39 -7.38
N LEU A 160 10.58 10.11 -6.09
CA LEU A 160 9.74 10.61 -5.01
C LEU A 160 10.59 11.36 -3.97
N LYS A 161 10.05 12.45 -3.47
CA LYS A 161 10.59 13.18 -2.31
C LYS A 161 9.47 13.44 -1.31
N SER A 162 9.59 12.93 -0.09
CA SER A 162 8.51 13.01 0.90
C SER A 162 8.19 14.45 1.29
N ARG A 163 6.90 14.75 1.46
CA ARG A 163 6.39 16.00 2.05
C ARG A 163 6.14 15.90 3.55
N GLY A 164 6.03 14.69 4.11
CA GLY A 164 5.80 14.49 5.54
C GLY A 164 6.24 13.11 6.03
N PRO A 165 6.05 12.81 7.32
CA PRO A 165 6.51 11.55 7.90
C PRO A 165 5.66 10.37 7.42
N GLY A 166 6.29 9.21 7.25
CA GLY A 166 5.59 7.94 7.11
C GLY A 166 4.89 7.50 8.41
N HIS A 167 4.05 6.48 8.32
CA HIS A 167 3.30 5.98 9.47
C HIS A 167 2.91 4.49 9.34
N TYR A 168 2.65 3.87 10.49
CA TYR A 168 1.92 2.60 10.60
C TYR A 168 0.43 2.86 10.73
N ASN A 169 -0.38 1.80 10.84
CA ASN A 169 -1.84 1.91 10.93
C ASN A 169 -2.30 2.93 11.98
N CYS A 170 -1.77 2.86 13.20
CA CYS A 170 -2.26 3.59 14.35
C CYS A 170 -1.26 4.61 14.94
N GLY A 171 -0.15 4.89 14.25
CA GLY A 171 0.89 5.74 14.82
C GLY A 171 2.10 5.97 13.92
N PRO A 172 3.04 6.82 14.37
CA PRO A 172 4.25 7.14 13.62
C PRO A 172 5.14 5.91 13.45
N LEU A 173 6.08 5.98 12.49
CA LEU A 173 7.14 4.98 12.38
C LEU A 173 7.97 4.93 13.67
N GLY A 174 8.09 3.74 14.23
CA GLY A 174 8.81 3.46 15.47
C GLY A 174 8.65 2.00 15.89
N PRO A 175 9.44 1.51 16.86
CA PRO A 175 9.45 0.10 17.23
C PRO A 175 8.20 -0.35 18.00
N GLY A 176 7.92 -1.66 17.94
CA GLY A 176 6.95 -2.33 18.82
C GLY A 176 5.49 -2.07 18.51
N GLN A 177 5.17 -1.49 17.34
CA GLN A 177 3.81 -1.26 16.87
C GLN A 177 3.27 -2.49 16.15
N ASP A 178 1.97 -2.73 16.27
CA ASP A 178 1.27 -3.71 15.42
C ASP A 178 1.09 -3.13 14.01
N GLU A 179 1.70 -3.81 13.03
CA GLU A 179 1.69 -3.41 11.63
C GLU A 179 0.50 -4.01 10.87
N GLN A 180 -0.39 -4.77 11.52
CA GLN A 180 -1.55 -5.36 10.86
C GLN A 180 -2.68 -4.35 10.60
N SER A 181 -3.03 -4.18 9.32
CA SER A 181 -4.23 -3.43 8.90
C SER A 181 -5.47 -4.32 8.98
N LEU A 182 -5.33 -5.61 8.68
CA LEU A 182 -6.30 -6.67 8.95
C LEU A 182 -5.58 -7.88 9.55
N PRO A 183 -6.29 -8.83 10.19
CA PRO A 183 -5.66 -10.10 10.56
C PRO A 183 -4.96 -10.73 9.35
N ASN A 184 -3.68 -11.06 9.50
CA ASN A 184 -2.82 -11.65 8.44
C ASN A 184 -2.41 -10.69 7.31
N ILE A 185 -2.74 -9.40 7.39
CA ILE A 185 -2.31 -8.38 6.42
C ILE A 185 -1.58 -7.26 7.15
N GLY A 186 -0.29 -7.13 6.85
CA GLY A 186 0.54 -6.03 7.29
C GLY A 186 0.49 -4.86 6.31
N TRP A 187 0.69 -3.65 6.83
CA TRP A 187 0.76 -2.43 6.04
C TRP A 187 1.63 -1.37 6.71
N VAL A 188 2.40 -0.67 5.90
CA VAL A 188 3.13 0.54 6.30
C VAL A 188 3.09 1.53 5.15
N ASN A 189 2.78 2.79 5.47
CA ASN A 189 2.87 3.88 4.51
C ASN A 189 4.18 4.63 4.73
N VAL A 190 5.12 4.45 3.82
CA VAL A 190 6.44 5.08 3.91
C VAL A 190 6.39 6.54 3.46
N MET A 191 5.67 6.82 2.36
CA MET A 191 5.43 8.17 1.86
C MET A 191 3.93 8.41 1.67
N PRO A 192 3.23 8.99 2.66
CA PRO A 192 1.80 9.32 2.55
C PRO A 192 1.53 10.48 1.58
N GLY A 193 2.55 11.31 1.32
CA GLY A 193 2.51 12.34 0.29
C GLY A 193 3.93 12.74 -0.09
N ALA A 194 4.20 12.78 -1.40
CA ALA A 194 5.52 13.09 -1.95
C ALA A 194 5.43 13.96 -3.20
N ASP A 195 6.45 14.77 -3.44
CA ASP A 195 6.68 15.40 -4.74
C ASP A 195 7.20 14.33 -5.70
N ALA A 196 6.48 14.12 -6.80
CA ALA A 196 6.81 13.13 -7.80
C ALA A 196 7.34 13.77 -9.09
N VAL A 197 8.39 13.17 -9.65
CA VAL A 197 8.83 13.44 -11.03
C VAL A 197 8.87 12.11 -11.77
N VAL A 198 8.04 12.02 -12.81
CA VAL A 198 7.98 10.87 -13.72
C VAL A 198 8.60 11.31 -15.04
N ASP A 199 9.69 10.66 -15.44
CA ASP A 199 10.30 10.79 -16.75
C ASP A 199 10.64 9.38 -17.26
N VAL A 200 9.65 8.72 -17.85
CA VAL A 200 9.78 7.36 -18.37
C VAL A 200 9.27 7.24 -19.80
N GLU A 201 9.73 6.18 -20.46
CA GLU A 201 9.13 5.64 -21.66
C GLU A 201 8.41 4.34 -21.28
N VAL A 202 7.15 4.22 -21.70
CA VAL A 202 6.33 3.02 -21.49
C VAL A 202 5.82 2.54 -22.84
N LEU A 203 6.25 1.34 -23.25
CA LEU A 203 6.03 0.78 -24.58
C LEU A 203 6.43 1.72 -25.74
N GLY A 204 7.57 2.40 -25.63
CA GLY A 204 7.99 3.34 -26.66
C GLY A 204 7.25 4.69 -26.65
N LYS A 205 6.29 4.88 -25.73
CA LYS A 205 5.54 6.14 -25.58
C LYS A 205 6.06 6.92 -24.36
N PRO A 206 6.45 8.20 -24.52
CA PRO A 206 6.91 8.99 -23.40
C PRO A 206 5.77 9.31 -22.43
N LEU A 207 6.01 9.14 -21.14
CA LEU A 207 5.17 9.60 -20.04
C LEU A 207 6.02 10.49 -19.13
N LYS A 208 5.79 11.80 -19.22
CA LYS A 208 6.52 12.80 -18.43
C LYS A 208 5.57 13.72 -17.70
N PHE A 209 5.70 13.82 -16.37
CA PHE A 209 4.96 14.77 -15.57
C PHE A 209 5.57 14.98 -14.18
N VAL A 210 5.16 16.07 -13.53
CA VAL A 210 5.33 16.28 -12.10
C VAL A 210 3.97 16.17 -11.41
N GLY A 211 3.95 15.76 -10.15
CA GLY A 211 2.70 15.55 -9.45
C GLY A 211 2.85 15.09 -8.02
N HIS A 212 1.82 14.39 -7.56
CA HIS A 212 1.69 13.87 -6.21
C HIS A 212 2.03 12.39 -6.21
N GLY A 213 3.00 12.01 -5.39
CA GLY A 213 3.46 10.63 -5.28
C GLY A 213 3.14 10.01 -3.93
N TYR A 214 3.16 8.69 -3.94
CA TYR A 214 2.80 7.84 -2.82
C TYR A 214 3.66 6.57 -2.81
N HIS A 215 4.03 6.09 -1.63
CA HIS A 215 4.71 4.81 -1.46
C HIS A 215 4.30 4.09 -0.17
N ASP A 216 3.84 2.85 -0.32
CA ASP A 216 3.56 1.95 0.79
C ASP A 216 4.03 0.53 0.48
N LYS A 217 3.79 -0.32 1.48
CA LYS A 217 4.16 -1.72 1.46
C LYS A 217 3.11 -2.53 2.18
N ASN A 218 2.77 -3.70 1.64
CA ASN A 218 1.94 -4.70 2.30
C ASN A 218 2.57 -6.08 2.26
N TRP A 219 2.16 -6.91 3.22
CA TRP A 219 2.58 -8.29 3.28
C TRP A 219 1.56 -9.15 4.03
N GLY A 220 1.69 -10.46 3.94
CA GLY A 220 0.80 -11.37 4.66
C GLY A 220 1.29 -12.82 4.67
N ASP A 221 0.76 -13.58 5.62
CA ASP A 221 1.12 -14.98 5.89
C ASP A 221 0.11 -16.00 5.32
N VAL A 222 -1.00 -15.52 4.76
CA VAL A 222 -2.04 -16.32 4.09
C VAL A 222 -2.36 -15.75 2.70
N PRO A 223 -3.03 -16.50 1.79
CA PRO A 223 -3.44 -15.96 0.50
C PRO A 223 -4.24 -14.67 0.66
N PHE A 224 -3.86 -13.60 -0.03
CA PHE A 224 -4.42 -12.26 0.16
C PHE A 224 -5.96 -12.27 0.12
N ILE A 225 -6.55 -12.86 -0.92
CA ILE A 225 -8.01 -12.95 -1.10
C ILE A 225 -8.73 -13.74 0.01
N SER A 226 -8.02 -14.52 0.83
CA SER A 226 -8.60 -15.22 1.99
C SER A 226 -8.62 -14.37 3.25
N ALA A 227 -7.86 -13.26 3.29
CA ALA A 227 -7.70 -12.39 4.44
C ALA A 227 -8.61 -11.15 4.43
N LEU A 228 -9.43 -10.96 3.39
CA LEU A 228 -10.40 -9.87 3.31
C LEU A 228 -11.67 -10.26 2.55
N LYS A 229 -12.77 -9.56 2.85
CA LYS A 229 -13.99 -9.54 2.05
C LYS A 229 -14.04 -8.37 1.08
N SER A 230 -13.67 -7.19 1.59
CA SER A 230 -13.65 -5.96 0.80
C SER A 230 -12.61 -5.00 1.34
N TRP A 231 -12.17 -4.10 0.47
CA TRP A 231 -11.20 -3.07 0.78
C TRP A 231 -11.53 -1.88 -0.09
N TYR A 232 -11.73 -0.70 0.50
CA TYR A 232 -11.51 0.58 -0.16
C TYR A 232 -10.25 1.21 0.39
N TRP A 233 -9.41 1.70 -0.50
CA TRP A 233 -8.13 2.33 -0.20
C TRP A 233 -8.00 3.58 -1.02
N GLY A 234 -7.23 4.55 -0.57
CA GLY A 234 -6.68 5.51 -1.50
C GLY A 234 -5.87 6.58 -0.83
N HIS A 235 -5.35 7.45 -1.69
CA HIS A 235 -4.73 8.69 -1.30
C HIS A 235 -5.18 9.82 -2.22
N ALA A 236 -5.04 11.05 -1.72
CA ALA A 236 -5.41 12.24 -2.45
C ALA A 236 -4.61 13.45 -1.99
N SER A 237 -4.34 14.38 -2.90
CA SER A 237 -3.72 15.66 -2.59
C SER A 237 -4.65 16.80 -2.97
N VAL A 238 -5.00 17.67 -2.01
CA VAL A 238 -5.99 18.74 -2.20
C VAL A 238 -5.76 19.91 -1.24
N GLY A 239 -5.68 21.14 -1.74
CA GLY A 239 -5.59 22.34 -0.89
C GLY A 239 -4.41 22.35 0.09
N GLY A 240 -3.29 21.71 -0.27
CA GLY A 240 -2.12 21.52 0.60
C GLY A 240 -2.26 20.39 1.62
N TYR A 241 -3.35 19.62 1.56
CA TYR A 241 -3.49 18.37 2.28
C TYR A 241 -2.98 17.20 1.44
N ASP A 242 -2.34 16.23 2.11
CA ASP A 242 -2.12 14.88 1.59
C ASP A 242 -2.89 13.91 2.49
N LEU A 243 -3.78 13.14 1.89
CA LEU A 243 -4.74 12.27 2.57
C LEU A 243 -4.44 10.83 2.23
N VAL A 244 -4.55 9.95 3.21
CA VAL A 244 -4.51 8.49 3.04
C VAL A 244 -5.68 7.92 3.81
N PHE A 245 -6.41 6.99 3.21
CA PHE A 245 -7.61 6.45 3.82
C PHE A 245 -7.84 4.99 3.43
N PHE A 246 -8.47 4.24 4.32
CA PHE A 246 -8.94 2.90 4.02
C PHE A 246 -10.18 2.51 4.81
N ASP A 247 -10.96 1.62 4.22
CA ASP A 247 -12.13 0.96 4.81
C ASP A 247 -12.11 -0.51 4.36
N MET A 248 -11.73 -1.39 5.28
CA MET A 248 -11.49 -2.80 5.02
C MET A 248 -12.43 -3.67 5.86
N ILE A 249 -12.85 -4.81 5.31
CA ILE A 249 -13.66 -5.81 6.01
C ILE A 249 -12.96 -7.15 5.94
N ASP A 250 -12.76 -7.77 7.11
CA ASP A 250 -12.14 -9.07 7.23
C ASP A 250 -13.12 -10.23 6.92
N PRO A 251 -12.64 -11.50 6.87
CA PRO A 251 -13.50 -12.65 6.62
C PRO A 251 -14.60 -12.87 7.68
N SER A 252 -14.40 -12.41 8.90
CA SER A 252 -15.41 -12.48 9.98
C SER A 252 -16.50 -11.42 9.81
N GLY A 253 -16.27 -10.39 8.99
CA GLY A 253 -17.15 -9.23 8.83
C GLY A 253 -16.78 -8.06 9.74
N ALA A 254 -15.66 -8.13 10.47
CA ALA A 254 -15.16 -7.02 11.25
C ALA A 254 -14.64 -5.92 10.31
N ASN A 255 -15.00 -4.68 10.63
CA ASN A 255 -14.63 -3.52 9.83
C ASN A 255 -13.44 -2.79 10.48
N LYS A 256 -12.45 -2.45 9.66
CA LYS A 256 -11.31 -1.62 10.03
C LYS A 256 -11.25 -0.43 9.10
N VAL A 257 -11.27 0.77 9.69
CA VAL A 257 -11.07 2.02 8.95
C VAL A 257 -9.81 2.71 9.42
N GLY A 258 -9.20 3.50 8.56
CA GLY A 258 -8.08 4.34 8.91
C GLY A 258 -8.01 5.58 8.04
N GLY A 259 -7.40 6.62 8.59
CA GLY A 259 -7.19 7.88 7.92
C GLY A 259 -5.99 8.59 8.47
N TYR A 260 -5.25 9.19 7.55
CA TYR A 260 -4.08 9.99 7.83
C TYR A 260 -4.14 11.25 6.98
N ALA A 261 -3.83 12.39 7.57
CA ALA A 261 -3.79 13.66 6.86
C ALA A 261 -2.55 14.45 7.23
N LEU A 262 -1.83 14.89 6.22
CA LEU A 262 -0.83 15.95 6.32
C LEU A 262 -1.46 17.26 5.86
N LYS A 263 -1.09 18.38 6.50
CA LYS A 263 -1.30 19.73 6.00
C LYS A 263 0.04 20.44 5.93
N ASP A 264 0.46 20.74 4.70
CA ASP A 264 1.74 21.39 4.42
C ASP A 264 2.92 20.65 5.12
N GLY A 265 2.87 19.32 5.09
CA GLY A 265 3.86 18.40 5.68
C GLY A 265 3.68 18.07 7.16
N ASN A 266 2.73 18.70 7.87
CA ASN A 266 2.48 18.43 9.28
C ASN A 266 1.29 17.48 9.47
N VAL A 267 1.40 16.53 10.39
CA VAL A 267 0.29 15.62 10.72
C VAL A 267 -0.85 16.40 11.37
N VAL A 268 -2.04 16.27 10.79
CA VAL A 268 -3.28 16.91 11.27
C VAL A 268 -4.46 15.94 11.42
N ALA A 269 -4.26 14.67 11.06
CA ALA A 269 -5.15 13.57 11.44
C ALA A 269 -4.37 12.25 11.41
N SER A 270 -4.62 11.38 12.39
CA SER A 270 -4.13 10.00 12.39
C SER A 270 -5.07 9.10 13.19
N THR A 271 -5.85 8.26 12.51
CA THR A 271 -6.79 7.33 13.14
C THR A 271 -6.81 5.97 12.45
N CYS A 272 -7.10 4.93 13.21
CA CYS A 272 -7.18 3.54 12.75
C CYS A 272 -8.41 2.80 13.32
N THR A 273 -9.39 3.56 13.82
CA THR A 273 -10.59 3.01 14.49
C THR A 273 -11.86 3.74 14.09
N THR A 274 -11.94 5.06 14.32
CA THR A 274 -13.13 5.88 14.06
C THR A 274 -12.73 7.25 13.50
N GLY A 275 -13.73 8.04 13.07
CA GLY A 275 -13.46 9.39 12.54
C GLY A 275 -13.16 9.43 11.05
N VAL A 276 -13.22 8.29 10.35
CA VAL A 276 -13.12 8.17 8.90
C VAL A 276 -14.28 7.34 8.38
N LYS A 277 -14.85 7.74 7.24
CA LYS A 277 -15.91 7.01 6.56
C LYS A 277 -15.74 7.13 5.05
N ILE A 278 -15.67 5.99 4.36
CA ILE A 278 -15.56 5.93 2.89
C ILE A 278 -16.76 5.19 2.33
N ARG A 279 -17.56 5.81 1.45
CA ARG A 279 -18.74 5.14 0.88
C ARG A 279 -18.83 5.34 -0.63
N PRO A 280 -19.15 4.29 -1.39
CA PRO A 280 -19.42 4.44 -2.81
C PRO A 280 -20.68 5.26 -3.06
N ILE A 281 -20.65 6.06 -4.12
CA ILE A 281 -21.81 6.80 -4.61
C ILE A 281 -22.52 5.95 -5.68
N GLY A 282 -23.80 5.66 -5.44
CA GLY A 282 -24.66 4.99 -6.39
C GLY A 282 -24.51 3.46 -6.47
N THR A 283 -23.69 2.85 -5.60
CA THR A 283 -23.55 1.38 -5.51
C THR A 283 -23.59 0.92 -4.05
N PRO A 284 -23.94 -0.36 -3.77
CA PRO A 284 -23.98 -0.89 -2.41
C PRO A 284 -22.63 -0.86 -1.68
N TYR A 285 -22.71 -0.80 -0.36
CA TYR A 285 -21.59 -1.00 0.57
C TYR A 285 -21.95 -2.10 1.58
N PRO A 286 -21.06 -3.08 1.85
CA PRO A 286 -19.77 -3.29 1.18
C PRO A 286 -19.90 -3.80 -0.26
N PRO A 287 -18.87 -3.65 -1.11
CA PRO A 287 -18.90 -4.19 -2.46
C PRO A 287 -18.72 -5.72 -2.44
N THR A 288 -19.45 -6.38 -3.33
CA THR A 288 -19.34 -7.82 -3.63
C THR A 288 -18.81 -8.04 -5.05
N ILE A 289 -18.44 -9.27 -5.39
CA ILE A 289 -18.04 -9.64 -6.77
C ILE A 289 -19.13 -9.36 -7.82
N PHE A 290 -20.38 -9.18 -7.40
CA PHE A 290 -21.53 -8.87 -8.26
C PHE A 290 -21.90 -7.38 -8.25
N THR A 291 -21.26 -6.59 -7.39
CA THR A 291 -21.56 -5.17 -7.25
C THR A 291 -20.99 -4.41 -8.45
N THR A 292 -21.82 -3.56 -9.07
CA THR A 292 -21.33 -2.63 -10.08
C THR A 292 -20.24 -1.76 -9.48
N VAL A 293 -19.15 -1.59 -10.23
CA VAL A 293 -18.03 -0.74 -9.88
C VAL A 293 -18.49 0.72 -9.70
N PRO A 294 -18.24 1.36 -8.54
CA PRO A 294 -18.57 2.76 -8.33
C PRO A 294 -17.67 3.67 -9.20
N LYS A 295 -18.21 4.83 -9.58
CA LYS A 295 -17.44 5.89 -10.26
C LYS A 295 -17.00 7.01 -9.32
N ALA A 296 -17.46 6.99 -8.09
CA ALA A 296 -17.14 8.01 -7.10
C ALA A 296 -17.28 7.46 -5.68
N LEU A 297 -16.50 8.03 -4.75
CA LEU A 297 -16.54 7.72 -3.32
C LEU A 297 -16.74 9.03 -2.54
N THR A 298 -17.51 8.99 -1.45
CA THR A 298 -17.42 10.02 -0.41
C THR A 298 -16.33 9.64 0.58
N LEU A 299 -15.56 10.64 1.03
CA LEU A 299 -14.61 10.53 2.14
C LEU A 299 -14.99 11.58 3.18
N ASN A 300 -15.30 11.13 4.39
CA ASN A 300 -15.46 12.02 5.55
C ASN A 300 -14.37 11.70 6.56
N MET A 301 -13.63 12.70 7.02
CA MET A 301 -12.56 12.56 8.01
C MET A 301 -12.68 13.64 9.09
N THR A 302 -12.40 13.28 10.34
CA THR A 302 -12.27 14.23 11.46
C THR A 302 -10.79 14.50 11.69
N LEU A 303 -10.40 15.78 11.71
CA LEU A 303 -9.04 16.22 11.96
C LEU A 303 -8.78 16.37 13.46
N ASP A 304 -7.51 16.48 13.85
CA ASP A 304 -7.06 16.55 15.25
C ASP A 304 -7.58 17.80 15.99
N ASP A 305 -7.87 18.89 15.26
CA ASP A 305 -8.48 20.11 15.80
C ASP A 305 -10.01 20.02 15.95
N GLY A 306 -10.60 18.88 15.59
CA GLY A 306 -12.04 18.63 15.61
C GLY A 306 -12.79 19.13 14.38
N SER A 307 -12.12 19.75 13.41
CA SER A 307 -12.73 20.10 12.14
C SER A 307 -13.01 18.86 11.28
N HIS A 308 -13.95 19.00 10.34
CA HIS A 308 -14.31 17.93 9.42
C HIS A 308 -13.84 18.25 8.02
N LEU A 309 -13.28 17.22 7.38
CA LEU A 309 -13.02 17.15 5.96
C LEU A 309 -14.12 16.31 5.32
N ASP A 310 -14.87 16.92 4.41
CA ASP A 310 -15.88 16.27 3.60
C ASP A 310 -15.47 16.34 2.13
N ALA A 311 -15.31 15.17 1.51
CA ALA A 311 -14.80 15.09 0.15
C ALA A 311 -15.56 14.10 -0.74
N VAL A 312 -15.52 14.38 -2.03
CA VAL A 312 -15.98 13.48 -3.09
C VAL A 312 -14.82 13.21 -4.04
N LEU A 313 -14.47 11.93 -4.15
CA LEU A 313 -13.54 11.43 -5.16
C LEU A 313 -14.35 11.03 -6.38
N THR A 314 -13.97 11.52 -7.56
CA THR A 314 -14.67 11.26 -8.83
C THR A 314 -13.70 10.69 -9.86
N GLN A 315 -14.03 9.51 -10.40
CA GLN A 315 -13.23 8.81 -11.39
C GLN A 315 -13.05 9.66 -12.65
N THR A 316 -11.79 9.81 -13.08
CA THR A 316 -11.45 10.29 -14.42
C THR A 316 -11.09 9.12 -15.33
N SER A 317 -10.32 8.15 -14.85
CA SER A 317 -9.92 6.96 -15.61
C SER A 317 -9.79 5.72 -14.71
N THR A 318 -9.85 4.54 -15.33
CA THR A 318 -9.57 3.26 -14.66
C THR A 318 -8.19 2.79 -15.09
N GLN A 319 -7.31 2.54 -14.12
CA GLN A 319 -5.95 2.05 -14.40
C GLN A 319 -5.91 0.53 -14.54
N ILE A 320 -6.74 -0.19 -13.77
CA ILE A 320 -6.95 -1.63 -13.89
C ILE A 320 -8.36 -1.99 -13.40
N ASN A 321 -8.99 -2.94 -14.07
CA ASN A 321 -10.22 -3.59 -13.63
C ASN A 321 -10.18 -5.06 -14.05
N ILE A 322 -10.12 -5.95 -13.07
CA ILE A 322 -10.09 -7.39 -13.27
C ILE A 322 -11.23 -8.09 -12.50
N GLY A 323 -12.34 -7.38 -12.32
CA GLY A 323 -13.55 -7.87 -11.64
C GLY A 323 -13.47 -7.70 -10.12
N ILE A 324 -12.60 -8.44 -9.45
CA ILE A 324 -12.50 -8.41 -7.98
C ILE A 324 -11.52 -7.33 -7.47
N TYR A 325 -10.74 -6.73 -8.36
CA TYR A 325 -9.83 -5.63 -8.09
C TYR A 325 -9.97 -4.53 -9.12
N VAL A 326 -10.08 -3.29 -8.65
CA VAL A 326 -10.17 -2.09 -9.49
C VAL A 326 -9.35 -0.97 -8.89
N ARG A 327 -8.64 -0.23 -9.74
CA ARG A 327 -7.94 1.01 -9.38
C ARG A 327 -8.36 2.14 -10.30
N TRP A 328 -8.61 3.30 -9.71
CA TRP A 328 -9.00 4.50 -10.41
C TRP A 328 -8.02 5.62 -10.17
N VAL A 329 -7.91 6.48 -11.18
CA VAL A 329 -7.30 7.80 -11.07
C VAL A 329 -8.43 8.80 -11.27
N GLY A 330 -8.43 9.87 -10.48
CA GLY A 330 -9.42 10.90 -10.64
C GLY A 330 -9.14 12.15 -9.83
N THR A 331 -10.22 12.90 -9.62
CA THR A 331 -10.19 14.15 -8.89
C THR A 331 -10.78 13.98 -7.51
N ILE A 332 -10.35 14.82 -6.58
CA ILE A 332 -11.01 15.03 -5.29
C ILE A 332 -11.54 16.46 -5.24
N GLU A 333 -12.75 16.64 -4.73
CA GLU A 333 -13.25 17.93 -4.25
C GLU A 333 -13.46 17.79 -2.74
N ALA A 334 -12.76 18.60 -1.95
CA ALA A 334 -12.80 18.52 -0.49
C ALA A 334 -13.16 19.88 0.11
N THR A 335 -14.02 19.86 1.13
CA THR A 335 -14.38 21.01 1.94
C THR A 335 -13.87 20.83 3.36
N ILE A 336 -13.05 21.78 3.83
CA ILE A 336 -12.49 21.81 5.19
C ILE A 336 -12.70 23.21 5.76
N GLY A 337 -13.34 23.32 6.93
CA GLY A 337 -13.57 24.63 7.56
C GLY A 337 -14.37 25.61 6.70
N GLY A 338 -15.24 25.10 5.81
CA GLY A 338 -16.03 25.90 4.86
C GLY A 338 -15.29 26.34 3.60
N VAL A 339 -14.03 25.95 3.42
CA VAL A 339 -13.24 26.21 2.21
C VAL A 339 -13.20 24.97 1.34
N THR A 340 -13.60 25.11 0.08
CA THR A 340 -13.57 24.02 -0.90
C THR A 340 -12.36 24.14 -1.81
N ALA A 341 -11.66 23.03 -2.02
CA ALA A 341 -10.55 22.91 -2.95
C ALA A 341 -10.70 21.64 -3.79
N THR A 342 -10.08 21.64 -4.96
CA THR A 342 -9.98 20.47 -5.83
C THR A 342 -8.53 19.99 -5.93
N GLY A 343 -8.38 18.72 -6.29
CA GLY A 343 -7.08 18.08 -6.39
C GLY A 343 -7.14 16.74 -7.10
N ALA A 344 -6.07 15.97 -6.97
CA ALA A 344 -5.92 14.68 -7.61
C ALA A 344 -6.01 13.55 -6.59
N ALA A 345 -6.49 12.38 -7.02
CA ALA A 345 -6.61 11.20 -6.18
C ALA A 345 -6.38 9.92 -6.97
N LEU A 346 -5.90 8.90 -6.25
CA LEU A 346 -5.86 7.52 -6.71
C LEU A 346 -6.45 6.65 -5.60
N TRP A 347 -7.35 5.75 -5.97
CA TRP A 347 -8.01 4.87 -5.01
C TRP A 347 -8.28 3.51 -5.64
N GLU A 348 -8.54 2.55 -4.76
CA GLU A 348 -8.62 1.14 -5.10
C GLU A 348 -9.79 0.47 -4.38
N GLN A 349 -10.27 -0.61 -5.00
CA GLN A 349 -11.27 -1.49 -4.43
C GLN A 349 -10.86 -2.94 -4.62
N PHE A 350 -10.92 -3.71 -3.54
CA PHE A 350 -11.13 -5.16 -3.61
C PHE A 350 -12.57 -5.50 -3.22
N ALA A 351 -13.19 -6.38 -4.01
CA ALA A 351 -14.49 -6.97 -3.74
C ALA A 351 -14.37 -8.47 -3.94
N VAL A 352 -14.16 -9.19 -2.84
CA VAL A 352 -13.84 -10.63 -2.84
C VAL A 352 -15.04 -11.47 -2.38
N SER A 353 -15.89 -10.91 -1.52
CA SER A 353 -17.10 -11.58 -1.04
C SER A 353 -18.16 -11.71 -2.13
N ALA A 354 -18.86 -12.84 -2.13
CA ALA A 354 -20.09 -13.03 -2.91
C ALA A 354 -21.33 -12.40 -2.25
N THR A 355 -21.27 -12.09 -0.95
CA THR A 355 -22.40 -11.63 -0.13
C THR A 355 -22.09 -10.37 0.64
#